data_AF-A0A413NQT4-F1
#
_entry.id   AF-A0A413NQT4-F1
#
_cell.length_a   1.000
_cell.length_b   1.000
_cell.length_c   1.000
_cell.angle_alpha   90.00
_cell.angle_beta   90.00
_cell.angle_gamma   90.00
#
_symmetry.space_group_name_H-M   'P 1'
#
loop_
_entity.id
_entity.type
_entity.pdbx_description
1 polymer ?
#
loop_
_entity_poly.entity_id
_entity_poly.type
_entity_poly.pdbx_seq_one_letter_code
_entity_poly.pdbx_strand_id
1 'polypeptide(L)' 'MLSIILPGVTIGDEVVIGAGAVVSRNIPSHSIAAGNPARVLRKNVRCDKWGVIIDRGELVKVNQNV' A
#
# COMPACT_ATOMS: atom_id res chain seq x y z
N MET A 1 10.42 -11.66 -3.11
CA MET A 1 10.84 -11.22 -1.76
C MET A 1 9.60 -11.15 -0.88
N LEU A 2 9.72 -11.45 0.41
CA LEU A 2 8.60 -11.44 1.36
C LEU A 2 8.23 -10.01 1.78
N SER A 3 7.02 -9.80 2.26
CA SER A 3 6.59 -8.60 2.98
C SER A 3 6.43 -8.93 4.47
N ILE A 4 6.62 -7.94 5.34
CA ILE A 4 6.51 -8.09 6.80
C ILE A 4 5.48 -7.07 7.31
N ILE A 5 4.50 -7.53 8.08
CA ILE A 5 3.50 -6.68 8.73
C ILE A 5 3.76 -6.71 10.23
N LEU A 6 3.97 -5.53 10.83
CA LEU A 6 4.22 -5.42 12.27
C LEU A 6 2.92 -5.58 13.08
N PRO A 7 2.99 -6.07 14.34
CA PRO A 7 1.82 -6.18 15.20
C PRO A 7 1.12 -4.84 15.44
N GLY A 8 -0.20 -4.88 15.59
CA GLY A 8 -1.03 -3.69 15.86
C GLY A 8 -1.34 -2.84 14.62
N VAL A 9 -0.88 -3.25 13.44
CA VAL A 9 -1.20 -2.60 12.17
C VAL A 9 -2.52 -3.12 11.60
N THR A 10 -3.38 -2.21 11.19
CA THR A 10 -4.60 -2.50 10.43
C THR A 10 -4.38 -2.24 8.93
N ILE A 11 -4.80 -3.19 8.09
CA ILE A 11 -4.82 -3.09 6.64
C ILE A 11 -6.29 -2.99 6.21
N GLY A 12 -6.65 -1.92 5.51
CA GLY A 12 -8.00 -1.74 4.97
C GLY A 12 -8.31 -2.63 3.77
N ASP A 13 -9.52 -2.50 3.25
CA ASP A 13 -9.99 -3.24 2.09
C ASP A 13 -9.32 -2.77 0.79
N GLU A 14 -9.20 -3.68 -0.19
CA GLU A 14 -8.63 -3.38 -1.51
C GLU A 14 -7.22 -2.74 -1.45
N VAL A 15 -6.37 -3.25 -0.56
CA VAL A 15 -4.98 -2.79 -0.39
C VAL A 15 -4.00 -3.70 -1.09
N VAL A 16 -3.00 -3.11 -1.76
CA VAL A 16 -1.86 -3.83 -2.32
C VAL A 16 -0.59 -3.47 -1.56
N ILE A 17 0.08 -4.49 -1.02
CA ILE A 17 1.39 -4.36 -0.38
C ILE A 17 2.47 -4.81 -1.36
N GLY A 18 3.42 -3.91 -1.66
CA GLY A 18 4.55 -4.20 -2.53
C GLY A 18 5.48 -5.27 -1.95
N ALA A 19 6.15 -6.02 -2.82
CA ALA A 19 7.17 -6.98 -2.40
C ALA A 19 8.31 -6.29 -1.63
N GLY A 20 8.82 -6.94 -0.57
CA GLY A 20 9.88 -6.36 0.27
C GLY A 20 9.42 -5.25 1.21
N ALA A 21 8.12 -4.98 1.31
CA ALA A 21 7.62 -3.92 2.19
C ALA A 21 7.67 -4.32 3.68
N VAL A 22 7.99 -3.34 4.53
CA VAL A 22 7.88 -3.46 5.99
C VAL A 22 6.78 -2.51 6.46
N VAL A 23 5.63 -3.08 6.80
CA VAL A 23 4.42 -2.33 7.16
C VAL A 23 4.45 -2.04 8.66
N SER A 24 4.88 -0.84 9.02
CA SER A 24 4.99 -0.37 10.41
C SER A 24 3.86 0.56 10.86
N ARG A 25 2.92 0.90 9.97
CA ARG A 25 1.78 1.81 10.23
C ARG A 25 0.53 1.33 9.49
N ASN A 26 -0.63 1.72 10.00
CA ASN A 26 -1.93 1.43 9.39
C ASN A 26 -1.97 1.88 7.93
N ILE A 27 -2.55 1.04 7.07
CA ILE A 27 -2.72 1.31 5.64
C ILE A 27 -4.23 1.51 5.37
N PRO A 28 -4.65 2.69 4.87
CA PRO A 28 -6.05 2.95 4.57
C PRO A 28 -6.54 2.09 3.39
N SER A 29 -7.86 1.86 3.30
CA SER A 29 -8.48 1.14 2.19
C SER A 29 -8.16 1.78 0.83
N HIS A 30 -8.30 1.01 -0.25
CA HIS A 30 -8.11 1.45 -1.64
C HIS A 30 -6.72 2.09 -1.86
N SER A 31 -5.67 1.49 -1.31
CA SER A 31 -4.33 2.06 -1.32
C SER A 31 -3.26 1.07 -1.77
N ILE A 32 -2.22 1.58 -2.42
CA ILE A 32 -1.00 0.80 -2.70
C ILE A 32 0.11 1.33 -1.82
N ALA A 33 0.70 0.45 -1.00
CA ALA A 33 1.81 0.79 -0.11
C ALA A 33 3.04 -0.08 -0.40
N ALA A 34 4.23 0.51 -0.39
CA ALA A 34 5.48 -0.22 -0.59
C ALA A 34 6.66 0.48 0.11
N GLY A 35 7.79 -0.23 0.19
CA GLY A 35 9.04 0.24 0.77
C GLY A 35 9.25 -0.18 2.23
N ASN A 36 10.42 0.18 2.77
CA ASN A 36 10.80 -0.03 4.15
C ASN A 36 11.32 1.30 4.73
N PRO A 37 10.55 2.02 5.58
CA PRO A 37 9.18 1.70 6.01
C PRO A 37 8.15 1.88 4.90
N ALA A 38 7.06 1.10 4.93
CA ALA A 38 6.01 1.17 3.92
C ALA A 38 5.35 2.56 3.90
N ARG A 39 5.21 3.13 2.70
CA ARG A 39 4.50 4.40 2.45
C ARG A 39 3.43 4.19 1.40
N VAL A 40 2.30 4.87 1.57
CA VAL A 40 1.22 4.89 0.58
C VAL A 40 1.70 5.66 -0.65
N LEU A 41 1.77 4.96 -1.78
CA LEU A 41 2.19 5.48 -3.08
C LEU A 41 0.99 5.89 -3.94
N ARG A 42 -0.14 5.18 -3.79
CA ARG A 42 -1.38 5.44 -4.54
C ARG A 42 -2.61 5.36 -3.65
N LYS A 43 -3.62 6.14 -4.01
CA LYS A 43 -4.95 6.18 -3.37
C LYS A 43 -6.04 5.91 -4.40
N ASN A 44 -7.23 5.54 -3.93
CA ASN A 44 -8.40 5.21 -4.75
C ASN A 44 -8.16 4.03 -5.71
N VAL A 45 -7.42 3.03 -5.24
CA VAL A 45 -7.11 1.80 -5.99
C VAL A 45 -8.27 0.83 -5.87
N ARG A 46 -8.59 0.13 -6.97
CA ARG A 46 -9.54 -0.98 -6.95
C ARG A 46 -8.88 -2.30 -7.31
N CYS A 47 -9.18 -3.31 -6.50
CA CYS A 47 -8.72 -4.68 -6.70
C CYS A 47 -9.91 -5.62 -6.91
N ASP A 48 -9.80 -6.54 -7.85
CA ASP A 48 -10.71 -7.67 -8.04
C ASP A 48 -10.25 -8.88 -7.20
N LYS A 49 -10.97 -10.00 -7.36
CA LYS A 49 -10.61 -11.32 -6.86
C LYS A 49 -9.12 -11.61 -7.08
N TRP A 50 -8.49 -12.17 -6.04
CA TRP A 50 -7.05 -12.49 -6.00
C TRP A 50 -6.10 -11.28 -5.96
N GLY A 51 -6.61 -10.07 -5.71
CA GLY A 51 -5.79 -8.87 -5.66
C GLY A 51 -5.37 -8.35 -7.05
N VAL A 52 -6.12 -8.72 -8.10
CA VAL A 52 -5.91 -8.20 -9.45
C VAL A 52 -6.25 -6.70 -9.45
N ILE A 53 -5.29 -5.86 -9.80
CA ILE A 53 -5.53 -4.41 -9.82
C ILE A 53 -6.33 -4.06 -11.08
N ILE A 54 -7.57 -3.61 -10.91
CA ILE A 54 -8.44 -3.15 -12.00
C ILE A 54 -8.18 -1.68 -12.28
N ASP A 55 -8.03 -0.88 -11.21
CA ASP A 55 -7.72 0.53 -11.27
C ASP A 55 -6.57 0.86 -10.32
N ARG A 56 -5.51 1.46 -10.85
CA ARG A 56 -4.34 1.86 -10.07
C ARG A 56 -4.56 3.16 -9.28
N GLY A 57 -5.67 3.85 -9.46
CA GLY A 57 -5.95 5.10 -8.79
C GLY A 57 -4.87 6.17 -9.01
N GLU A 58 -4.82 7.15 -8.11
CA GLU A 58 -3.99 8.34 -8.25
C GLU A 58 -2.66 8.19 -7.50
N LEU A 59 -1.57 8.64 -8.12
CA LEU A 59 -0.27 8.73 -7.47
C LEU A 59 -0.30 9.82 -6.40
N VAL A 60 0.08 9.45 -5.18
CA VAL A 60 0.30 10.43 -4.12
C VAL A 60 1.54 11.24 -4.51
N LYS A 61 1.37 12.56 -4.69
CA LYS A 61 2.49 13.48 -4.89
C LYS A 61 3.38 13.42 -3.64
N VAL A 62 4.47 12.68 -3.74
CA VAL A 62 5.54 12.74 -2.73
C VAL A 62 6.19 14.09 -2.94
N ASN A 63 6.06 15.01 -1.98
CA ASN A 63 6.81 16.27 -1.99
C ASN A 63 8.29 15.91 -2.16
N GLN A 64 8.86 16.24 -3.31
CA GLN A 64 10.28 16.04 -3.66
C GLN A 64 11.18 17.07 -2.95
N ASN A 65 10.86 17.46 -1.72
CA ASN A 65 11.74 18.29 -0.92
C ASN A 65 12.72 17.35 -0.19
N VAL A 66 13.71 16.88 -0.96
CA VAL A 66 15.00 16.41 -0.45
C VAL A 66 16.00 17.52 -0.73
#